data_AF-A0A8J9X760-F1
#
_entry.id   AF-A0A8J9X760-F1
#
_cell.length_a   1.000
_cell.length_b   1.000
_cell.length_c   1.000
_cell.angle_alpha   90.00
_cell.angle_beta   90.00
_cell.angle_gamma   90.00
#
_symmetry.space_group_name_H-M   'P 1'
#
loop_
_entity.id
_entity.type
_entity.pdbx_description
1 polymer ?
#
loop_
_entity_poly.entity_id
_entity_poly.type
_entity_poly.pdbx_seq_one_letter_code
_entity_poly.pdbx_strand_id
1 'polypeptide(L)'
;YLLIIGLVVAGYSYTSASLIADTKDMPEEEEQPDPPRNFTAKQLRYFNGEKEDKGDDLKPVYLSVNGTVFDVSDGRNFYGPD
;
A
#
# COMPACT_ATOMS: atom_id res chain seq x y z
N TYR A 1 -2.96 41.16 -23.06
CA TYR A 1 -2.43 40.53 -21.81
C TYR A 1 -3.52 39.92 -20.95
N LEU A 2 -4.53 40.66 -20.47
CA LEU A 2 -5.60 40.11 -19.60
C LEU A 2 -6.37 38.92 -20.21
N LEU A 3 -6.62 38.94 -21.52
CA LEU A 3 -7.30 37.85 -22.23
C LEU A 3 -6.46 36.56 -22.27
N ILE A 4 -5.14 36.69 -22.44
CA ILE A 4 -4.20 35.55 -22.46
C ILE A 4 -4.10 34.92 -21.07
N ILE A 5 -4.03 35.74 -20.01
CA ILE A 5 -4.00 35.27 -18.62
C ILE A 5 -5.28 34.50 -18.29
N GLY A 6 -6.45 35.00 -18.71
CA GLY A 6 -7.73 34.32 -18.53
C GLY A 6 -7.78 32.93 -19.18
N LEU A 7 -7.24 32.79 -20.40
CA LEU A 7 -7.18 31.50 -21.09
C LEU A 7 -6.22 30.51 -20.41
N VAL A 8 -5.10 30.99 -19.87
CA VAL A 8 -4.15 30.14 -19.12
C VAL A 8 -4.77 29.65 -17.81
N VAL A 9 -5.45 30.52 -17.05
CA VAL A 9 -6.12 30.13 -15.81
C VAL A 9 -7.27 29.17 -16.10
N ALA A 10 -8.11 29.46 -17.08
CA ALA A 10 -9.22 28.57 -17.45
C ALA A 10 -8.72 27.20 -17.93
N GLY A 11 -7.65 27.16 -18.73
CA GLY A 11 -7.01 25.92 -19.15
C GLY A 11 -6.42 25.15 -17.97
N TYR A 12 -5.71 25.83 -17.07
CA TYR A 12 -5.14 25.22 -15.86
C TYR A 12 -6.20 24.68 -14.91
N SER A 13 -7.31 25.39 -14.72
CA SER A 13 -8.46 24.94 -13.92
C SER A 13 -9.15 23.72 -14.55
N TYR A 14 -9.26 23.69 -15.88
CA TYR A 14 -9.88 22.57 -16.59
C TYR A 14 -9.01 21.29 -16.51
N THR A 15 -7.70 21.42 -16.72
CA THR A 15 -6.78 20.27 -16.65
C THR A 15 -6.55 19.78 -15.22
N SER A 16 -6.54 20.67 -14.24
CA SER A 16 -6.46 20.27 -12.82
C SER A 16 -7.75 19.60 -12.35
N ALA A 17 -8.92 20.08 -12.78
CA ALA A 17 -10.20 19.44 -12.46
C ALA A 17 -10.33 18.04 -13.10
N SER A 18 -9.84 17.85 -14.33
CA SER A 18 -9.89 16.52 -14.98
C SER A 18 -9.01 15.49 -14.30
N LEU A 19 -7.88 15.88 -13.70
CA LEU A 19 -6.99 14.96 -12.97
C LEU A 19 -7.59 14.53 -11.61
N ILE A 20 -8.35 15.40 -10.96
CA ILE A 20 -8.98 15.11 -9.66
C ILE A 20 -10.21 14.21 -9.82
N ALA A 21 -10.87 14.24 -10.98
CA ALA A 21 -12.06 13.44 -11.24
C ALA A 21 -11.76 11.94 -11.41
N ASP A 22 -10.56 11.57 -11.89
CA ASP A 22 -10.20 10.19 -12.25
C ASP A 22 -9.91 9.30 -11.02
N THR A 23 -9.60 9.89 -9.87
CA THR A 23 -9.24 9.12 -8.66
C THR A 23 -10.43 8.79 -7.75
N LYS A 24 -11.62 9.36 -8.00
CA LYS A 24 -12.77 9.22 -7.10
C LYS A 24 -13.52 7.88 -7.27
N ASP A 25 -13.38 7.24 -8.42
CA ASP A 25 -14.12 6.04 -8.78
C ASP A 25 -13.19 4.84 -9.08
N MET A 26 -11.99 4.81 -8.50
CA MET A 26 -11.21 3.57 -8.51
C MET A 26 -12.00 2.53 -7.70
N PRO A 27 -12.48 1.44 -8.32
CA PRO A 27 -13.15 0.39 -7.58
C PRO A 27 -12.18 -0.08 -6.49
N GLU A 28 -12.66 -0.12 -5.25
CA GLU A 28 -11.99 -0.82 -4.16
C GLU A 28 -11.80 -2.25 -4.66
N GLU A 29 -10.55 -2.59 -5.01
CA GLU A 29 -10.21 -3.93 -5.46
C GLU A 29 -10.62 -4.86 -4.33
N GLU A 30 -11.63 -5.70 -4.55
CA GLU A 30 -12.04 -6.68 -3.54
C GLU A 30 -10.82 -7.56 -3.29
N GLU A 31 -10.09 -7.28 -2.20
CA GLU A 31 -8.91 -8.03 -1.80
C GLU A 31 -9.35 -9.48 -1.59
N GLN A 32 -9.12 -10.30 -2.60
CA GLN A 32 -9.33 -11.73 -2.46
C GLN A 32 -8.38 -12.21 -1.38
N PRO A 33 -8.87 -12.96 -0.38
CA PRO A 33 -8.01 -13.41 0.70
C PRO A 33 -6.87 -14.22 0.11
N ASP A 34 -5.65 -13.85 0.47
CA ASP A 34 -4.45 -14.56 0.09
C ASP A 34 -4.60 -16.07 0.39
N PRO A 35 -4.10 -16.95 -0.50
CA PRO A 35 -4.16 -18.38 -0.25
C PRO A 35 -3.47 -18.71 1.08
N PRO A 36 -4.05 -19.62 1.91
CA PRO A 36 -3.52 -19.92 3.23
C PRO A 36 -2.05 -20.37 3.16
N ARG A 37 -1.18 -19.68 3.91
CA ARG A 37 0.24 -20.01 4.02
C ARG A 37 0.46 -20.91 5.24
N ASN A 38 0.86 -22.16 5.04
CA ASN A 38 1.12 -23.11 6.12
C ASN A 38 2.54 -22.91 6.68
N PHE A 39 2.66 -22.20 7.81
CA PHE A 39 3.91 -22.04 8.53
C PHE A 39 3.86 -22.69 9.91
N THR A 40 4.97 -23.30 10.31
CA THR A 40 5.22 -23.56 11.73
C THR A 40 5.50 -22.24 12.46
N ALA A 41 5.25 -22.17 13.77
CA ALA A 41 5.58 -21.00 14.57
C ALA A 41 7.07 -20.61 14.47
N LYS A 42 7.97 -21.58 14.25
CA LYS A 42 9.40 -21.32 14.06
C LYS A 42 9.70 -20.65 12.71
N GLN A 43 9.03 -21.07 11.65
CA GLN A 43 9.16 -20.45 10.32
C GLN A 43 8.56 -19.05 10.30
N LEU A 44 7.40 -18.86 10.95
CA LEU A 44 6.71 -17.57 10.95
C LEU A 44 7.55 -16.44 11.57
N ARG A 45 8.35 -16.75 12.59
CA ARG A 45 9.27 -15.79 13.24
C ARG A 45 10.26 -15.11 12.30
N TYR A 46 10.57 -15.71 11.15
CA TYR A 46 11.45 -15.10 10.16
C TYR A 46 10.82 -13.84 9.54
N PHE A 47 9.50 -13.81 9.40
CA PHE A 47 8.76 -12.74 8.70
C PHE A 47 8.23 -11.70 9.69
N ASN A 48 9.14 -11.04 10.39
CA ASN A 48 8.84 -10.10 11.49
C ASN A 48 8.96 -8.62 11.10
N GLY A 49 9.25 -8.30 9.84
CA GLY A 49 9.44 -6.92 9.39
C GLY A 49 10.85 -6.33 9.57
N GLU A 50 11.81 -7.06 10.15
CA GLU A 50 13.20 -6.60 10.26
C GLU A 50 13.90 -6.56 8.90
N LYS A 51 15.07 -5.91 8.83
CA LYS A 51 15.91 -5.92 7.63
C LYS A 51 16.35 -7.34 7.27
N GLU A 52 16.48 -7.58 5.97
CA GLU A 52 17.15 -8.79 5.47
C GLU A 52 18.61 -8.83 5.91
N ASP A 53 19.13 -10.04 6.13
CA ASP A 53 20.52 -10.23 6.55
C ASP A 53 21.50 -9.78 5.44
N LYS A 54 21.01 -9.70 4.21
CA LYS A 54 21.75 -9.27 3.02
C LYS A 54 20.89 -8.29 2.22
N GLY A 55 21.23 -7.01 2.30
CA GLY A 55 20.57 -5.94 1.57
C GLY A 55 19.94 -4.91 2.49
N ASP A 56 19.27 -3.94 1.88
CA ASP A 56 18.56 -2.86 2.60
C ASP A 56 17.05 -3.07 2.62
N ASP A 57 16.56 -4.17 2.04
CA ASP A 57 15.14 -4.52 1.99
C ASP A 57 14.62 -4.99 3.35
N LEU A 58 13.34 -4.71 3.62
CA LEU A 58 12.64 -5.16 4.82
C LEU A 58 11.92 -6.48 4.54
N LYS A 59 12.02 -7.41 5.48
CA LYS A 59 11.22 -8.63 5.51
C LYS A 59 9.72 -8.27 5.51
N PRO A 60 8.85 -9.11 4.94
CA PRO A 60 7.42 -8.92 5.11
C PRO A 60 7.03 -9.19 6.57
N VAL A 61 5.83 -8.74 6.96
CA VAL A 61 5.28 -8.94 8.30
C VAL A 61 4.14 -9.93 8.22
N TYR A 62 4.34 -11.13 8.75
CA TYR A 62 3.29 -12.15 8.80
C TYR A 62 2.77 -12.34 10.23
N LEU A 63 1.45 -12.36 10.37
CA LEU A 63 0.77 -12.54 11.64
C LEU A 63 -0.11 -13.79 11.58
N SER A 64 -0.06 -14.64 12.62
CA SER A 64 -1.03 -15.73 12.75
C SER A 64 -2.11 -15.42 13.78
N VAL A 65 -3.36 -15.67 13.40
CA VAL A 65 -4.53 -15.58 14.28
C VAL A 65 -5.31 -16.87 14.14
N ASN A 66 -5.46 -17.61 15.25
CA ASN A 66 -6.16 -18.89 15.28
C ASN A 66 -5.67 -19.91 14.22
N GLY A 67 -4.36 -19.92 13.95
CA GLY A 67 -3.73 -20.82 12.97
C GLY A 67 -3.77 -20.35 11.51
N THR A 68 -4.53 -19.31 11.18
CA THR A 68 -4.50 -18.66 9.87
C THR A 68 -3.40 -17.61 9.83
N VAL A 69 -2.62 -17.58 8.76
CA VAL A 69 -1.54 -16.61 8.56
C VAL A 69 -1.98 -15.52 7.59
N PHE A 70 -1.78 -14.28 7.98
CA PHE A 70 -2.10 -13.06 7.21
C PHE A 70 -0.81 -12.31 6.87
N ASP A 71 -0.77 -11.75 5.67
CA ASP A 71 0.21 -10.74 5.30
C ASP A 71 -0.28 -9.38 5.82
N VAL A 72 0.48 -8.77 6.71
CA VAL A 72 0.13 -7.45 7.30
C VAL A 72 1.23 -6.43 7.02
N SER A 73 1.98 -6.64 5.93
CA SER A 73 3.10 -5.79 5.55
C SER A 73 2.70 -4.33 5.31
N ASP A 74 1.48 -4.06 4.82
CA ASP A 74 0.96 -2.70 4.67
C ASP A 74 0.73 -2.00 6.03
N GLY A 75 0.47 -2.78 7.07
CA GLY A 75 0.35 -2.35 8.46
C GLY A 75 1.67 -2.35 9.23
N ARG A 76 2.83 -2.36 8.57
CA ARG A 76 4.15 -2.50 9.22
C ARG A 76 4.39 -1.49 10.35
N ASN A 77 3.88 -0.27 10.25
CA ASN A 77 4.02 0.73 11.32
C ASN A 77 3.34 0.34 12.66
N PHE A 78 2.47 -0.67 12.65
CA PHE A 78 1.79 -1.20 13.83
C PHE A 78 2.28 -2.60 14.22
N TYR A 79 2.64 -3.44 13.25
CA TYR A 79 3.00 -4.84 13.48
C TYR A 79 4.51 -5.16 13.33
N GLY A 80 5.27 -4.26 12.71
CA GLY A 80 6.71 -4.39 12.50
C GLY A 80 7.53 -3.84 13.67
N PRO A 81 8.87 -3.88 13.55
CA PRO A 81 9.76 -3.28 14.54
C PRO A 81 9.65 -1.75 14.55
N ASP A 82 9.89 -1.14 15.72
CA ASP A 82 9.95 0.32 15.92
C ASP A 82 11.08 1.01 15.14
#